data_AF-A0A7Y0N1M2-F1
#
_entry.id   AF-A0A7Y0N1M2-F1
#
_cell.length_a   1.000
_cell.length_b   1.000
_cell.length_c   1.000
_cell.angle_alpha   90.00
_cell.angle_beta   90.00
_cell.angle_gamma   90.00
#
_symmetry.space_group_name_H-M   'P 1'
#
loop_
_entity.id
_entity.type
_entity.pdbx_description
1 polymer ?
#
loop_
_entity_poly.entity_id
_entity_poly.type
_entity_poly.pdbx_seq_one_letter_code
_entity_poly.pdbx_strand_id
1 'polypeptide(L)'
;KVLTTMLGLLAEQDCSNDEAAITKWWDDIQVWRDRQCLSYETSSDRIKPQQVIETLHKLTNGDAYVASDVGQHQMFAALYYPFNKPRRWINSGGLGTMGFGLPAGMGVKFAMPEEEVVVVTGDGSIQMNIQELSTAMQYDIPVKIINLNNRFLGMVKQWQDIIYQGRHSNSYMSSVP
;
A
#
# COMPACT_ATOMS: atom_id res chain seq x y z
N LYS A 1 -8.01 26.94 11.01
CA LYS A 1 -7.88 27.66 12.31
C LYS A 1 -6.47 27.50 12.88
N VAL A 2 -6.01 26.30 13.27
CA VAL A 2 -4.65 26.10 13.81
C VAL A 2 -3.54 26.50 12.82
N LEU A 3 -3.57 26.00 11.58
CA LEU A 3 -2.57 26.36 10.56
C LEU A 3 -2.50 27.87 10.33
N THR A 4 -3.66 28.52 10.25
CA THR A 4 -3.76 29.98 10.07
C THR A 4 -3.13 30.74 11.24
N THR A 5 -3.35 30.29 12.48
CA THR A 5 -2.71 30.86 13.67
C THR A 5 -1.19 30.64 13.66
N MET A 6 -0.71 29.45 13.31
CA MET A 6 0.73 29.16 13.24
C MET A 6 1.44 30.00 12.17
N LEU A 7 0.81 30.19 11.00
CA LEU A 7 1.34 31.07 9.95
C LEU A 7 1.35 32.55 10.39
N GLY A 8 0.35 33.00 11.13
CA GLY A 8 0.33 34.34 11.72
C GLY A 8 1.48 34.55 12.72
N LEU A 9 1.69 33.61 13.63
CA LEU A 9 2.78 33.67 14.60
C LEU A 9 4.17 33.65 13.95
N LEU A 10 4.33 32.89 12.84
CA LEU A 10 5.57 32.89 12.05
C LEU A 10 5.82 34.24 11.38
N ALA A 11 4.78 34.89 10.85
CA ALA A 11 4.90 36.21 10.25
C ALA A 11 5.22 37.30 11.29
N GLU A 12 4.73 37.18 12.52
CA GLU A 12 5.00 38.11 13.63
C GLU A 12 6.42 37.98 14.21
N GLN A 13 7.05 36.80 14.11
CA GLN A 13 8.38 36.55 14.68
C GLN A 13 9.56 37.13 13.88
N ASP A 14 9.32 37.65 12.66
CA ASP A 14 10.30 38.26 11.76
C ASP A 14 11.65 37.50 11.70
N CYS A 15 11.58 36.17 11.73
CA CYS A 15 12.72 35.27 11.77
C CYS A 15 12.88 34.56 10.42
N SER A 16 14.08 34.60 9.86
CA SER A 16 14.43 33.78 8.71
C SER A 16 14.94 32.41 9.16
N ASN A 17 14.72 31.39 8.33
CA ASN A 17 15.36 30.11 8.55
C ASN A 17 16.89 30.22 8.44
N ASP A 18 17.61 29.42 9.21
CA ASP A 18 19.05 29.26 9.04
C ASP A 18 19.33 28.38 7.81
N GLU A 19 19.64 29.03 6.68
CA GLU A 19 19.93 28.36 5.41
C GLU A 19 21.11 27.37 5.52
N ALA A 20 22.11 27.67 6.35
CA ALA A 20 23.26 26.77 6.54
C ALA A 20 22.86 25.51 7.30
N ALA A 21 22.05 25.65 8.35
CA ALA A 21 21.50 24.52 9.08
C ALA A 21 20.55 23.68 8.21
N ILE A 22 19.69 24.31 7.41
CA ILE A 22 18.80 23.62 6.47
C ILE A 22 19.59 22.86 5.42
N THR A 23 20.62 23.48 4.83
CA THR A 23 21.48 22.83 3.84
C THR A 23 22.14 21.58 4.42
N LYS A 24 22.75 21.71 5.61
CA LYS A 24 23.37 20.57 6.30
C LYS A 24 22.36 19.45 6.58
N TRP A 25 21.14 19.80 6.98
CA TRP A 25 20.08 18.82 7.22
C TRP A 25 19.66 18.09 5.94
N TRP A 26 19.58 18.79 4.82
CA TRP A 26 19.32 18.15 3.52
C TRP A 26 20.46 17.23 3.08
N ASP A 27 21.71 17.60 3.36
CA ASP A 27 22.88 16.75 3.08
C ASP A 27 22.79 15.44 3.87
N ASP A 28 22.45 15.49 5.16
CA ASP A 28 22.23 14.31 6.00
C ASP A 28 21.10 13.42 5.44
N ILE A 29 19.99 14.02 5.01
CA ILE A 29 18.88 13.30 4.37
C ILE A 29 19.32 12.64 3.07
N GLN A 30 20.14 13.32 2.26
CA GLN A 30 20.61 12.78 0.98
C GLN A 30 21.46 11.54 1.19
N VAL A 31 22.34 11.54 2.20
CA VAL A 31 23.11 10.35 2.60
C VAL A 31 22.20 9.15 2.91
N TRP A 32 21.04 9.36 3.54
CA TRP A 32 20.09 8.28 3.81
C TRP A 32 19.34 7.82 2.56
N ARG A 33 18.97 8.75 1.66
CA ARG A 33 18.32 8.43 0.38
C ARG A 33 19.24 7.65 -0.56
N ASP A 34 20.53 7.99 -0.58
CA ASP A 34 21.53 7.34 -1.44
C ASP A 34 21.73 5.86 -1.12
N ARG A 35 21.32 5.41 0.07
CA ARG A 35 21.32 3.98 0.43
C ARG A 35 20.33 3.14 -0.37
N GLN A 36 19.34 3.77 -1.03
CA GLN A 36 18.35 3.10 -1.88
C GLN A 36 17.75 1.85 -1.20
N CYS A 37 17.32 1.97 0.07
CA CYS A 37 16.93 0.82 0.91
C CYS A 37 15.73 0.01 0.39
N LEU A 38 14.98 0.55 -0.58
CA LEU A 38 13.89 -0.14 -1.27
C LEU A 38 14.33 -0.83 -2.56
N SER A 39 15.63 -0.82 -2.90
CA SER A 39 16.12 -1.58 -4.05
C SER A 39 15.92 -3.07 -3.82
N TYR A 40 15.54 -3.79 -4.88
CA TYR A 40 15.34 -5.24 -4.84
C TYR A 40 15.79 -5.87 -6.16
N GLU A 41 16.21 -7.13 -6.11
CA GLU A 41 16.65 -7.87 -7.30
C GLU A 41 15.46 -8.28 -8.16
N THR A 42 15.58 -8.09 -9.47
CA THR A 42 14.60 -8.53 -10.47
C THR A 42 15.09 -9.78 -11.19
N SER A 43 14.17 -10.60 -11.67
CA SER A 43 14.47 -11.81 -12.47
C SER A 43 13.36 -12.01 -13.51
N SER A 44 13.70 -12.63 -14.63
CA SER A 44 12.73 -13.06 -15.64
C SER A 44 11.91 -14.28 -15.22
N ASP A 45 12.37 -15.05 -14.23
CA ASP A 45 11.77 -16.33 -13.85
C ASP A 45 10.51 -16.15 -13.02
N ARG A 46 10.47 -15.09 -12.19
CA ARG A 46 9.34 -14.78 -11.30
C ARG A 46 9.17 -13.28 -11.16
N ILE A 47 7.92 -12.86 -11.27
CA ILE A 47 7.53 -11.47 -11.02
C ILE A 47 7.68 -11.18 -9.54
N LYS A 48 8.44 -10.13 -9.20
CA LYS A 48 8.54 -9.64 -7.82
C LYS A 48 7.30 -8.81 -7.48
N PRO A 49 6.72 -8.94 -6.28
CA PRO A 49 5.52 -8.20 -5.90
C PRO A 49 5.73 -6.67 -5.96
N GLN A 50 6.94 -6.19 -5.66
CA GLN A 50 7.33 -4.79 -5.82
C GLN A 50 7.15 -4.30 -7.27
N GLN A 51 7.57 -5.10 -8.27
CA GLN A 51 7.43 -4.75 -9.69
C GLN A 51 5.97 -4.62 -10.10
N VAL A 52 5.09 -5.44 -9.53
CA VAL A 52 3.64 -5.34 -9.80
C VAL A 52 3.11 -3.99 -9.36
N ILE A 53 3.48 -3.54 -8.15
CA ILE A 53 3.04 -2.25 -7.61
C ILE A 53 3.64 -1.08 -8.38
N GLU A 54 4.94 -1.12 -8.72
CA GLU A 54 5.57 -0.08 -9.54
C GLU A 54 4.95 0.01 -10.94
N THR A 55 4.61 -1.14 -11.54
CA THR A 55 3.93 -1.20 -12.83
C THR A 55 2.51 -0.66 -12.72
N LEU A 56 1.79 -1.02 -11.66
CA LEU A 56 0.47 -0.48 -11.35
C LEU A 56 0.52 1.05 -11.24
N HIS A 57 1.46 1.59 -10.47
CA HIS A 57 1.68 3.03 -10.36
C HIS A 57 1.94 3.70 -11.72
N LYS A 58 2.79 3.10 -12.56
CA LYS A 58 3.07 3.62 -13.91
C LYS A 58 1.83 3.63 -14.79
N LEU A 59 1.03 2.57 -14.76
CA LEU A 59 -0.18 2.44 -15.58
C LEU A 59 -1.30 3.38 -15.14
N THR A 60 -1.37 3.71 -13.85
CA THR A 60 -2.38 4.63 -13.29
C THR A 60 -1.89 6.07 -13.19
N ASN A 61 -0.65 6.36 -13.60
CA ASN A 61 0.04 7.63 -13.37
C ASN A 61 0.02 8.09 -11.90
N GLY A 62 -0.05 7.15 -10.96
CA GLY A 62 -0.18 7.43 -9.53
C GLY A 62 -1.55 7.96 -9.08
N ASP A 63 -2.53 8.08 -9.99
CA ASP A 63 -3.79 8.75 -9.71
C ASP A 63 -4.91 7.84 -9.18
N ALA A 64 -4.76 6.52 -9.27
CA ALA A 64 -5.78 5.58 -8.79
C ALA A 64 -6.00 5.68 -7.28
N TYR A 65 -7.24 5.42 -6.85
CA TYR A 65 -7.53 5.03 -5.49
C TYR A 65 -7.08 3.59 -5.28
N VAL A 66 -6.19 3.38 -4.31
CA VAL A 66 -5.67 2.05 -3.97
C VAL A 66 -6.26 1.63 -2.64
N ALA A 67 -7.15 0.64 -2.70
CA ALA A 67 -7.56 -0.11 -1.53
C ALA A 67 -6.60 -1.27 -1.32
N SER A 68 -6.30 -1.60 -0.07
CA SER A 68 -5.47 -2.76 0.27
C SER A 68 -6.06 -3.56 1.40
N ASP A 69 -5.95 -4.88 1.23
CA ASP A 69 -6.04 -5.83 2.34
C ASP A 69 -4.81 -5.75 3.25
N VAL A 70 -4.68 -6.70 4.17
CA VAL A 70 -3.65 -6.75 5.21
C VAL A 70 -2.69 -7.90 4.98
N GLY A 71 -1.37 -7.63 5.05
CA GLY A 71 -0.31 -8.61 4.84
C GLY A 71 0.94 -8.00 4.21
N GLN A 72 1.80 -8.80 3.59
CA GLN A 72 2.98 -8.28 2.88
C GLN A 72 2.61 -7.40 1.68
N HIS A 73 1.55 -7.76 0.95
CA HIS A 73 1.06 -6.97 -0.19
C HIS A 73 0.68 -5.55 0.20
N GLN A 74 0.15 -5.35 1.42
CA GLN A 74 -0.14 -4.03 1.99
C GLN A 74 1.12 -3.18 2.12
N MET A 75 2.21 -3.76 2.62
CA MET A 75 3.49 -3.07 2.77
C MET A 75 4.10 -2.76 1.40
N PHE A 76 3.99 -3.69 0.43
CA PHE A 76 4.46 -3.42 -0.93
C PHE A 76 3.67 -2.30 -1.61
N ALA A 77 2.34 -2.29 -1.48
CA ALA A 77 1.52 -1.18 -1.99
C ALA A 77 1.92 0.15 -1.34
N ALA A 78 2.11 0.17 -0.03
CA ALA A 78 2.50 1.38 0.70
C ALA A 78 3.90 1.90 0.34
N LEU A 79 4.87 1.00 0.11
CA LEU A 79 6.26 1.37 -0.16
C LEU A 79 6.54 1.71 -1.63
N TYR A 80 5.85 1.05 -2.57
CA TYR A 80 6.18 1.11 -4.01
C TYR A 80 5.12 1.83 -4.87
N TYR A 81 4.01 2.28 -4.28
CA TYR A 81 3.06 3.17 -4.94
C TYR A 81 3.16 4.58 -4.34
N PRO A 82 3.89 5.53 -4.96
CA PRO A 82 4.03 6.88 -4.43
C PRO A 82 2.73 7.68 -4.59
N PHE A 83 1.91 7.68 -3.54
CA PHE A 83 0.64 8.41 -3.50
C PHE A 83 0.86 9.93 -3.57
N ASN A 84 0.20 10.57 -4.55
CA ASN A 84 0.38 11.99 -4.85
C ASN A 84 -0.78 12.90 -4.37
N LYS A 85 -1.89 12.31 -3.92
CA LYS A 85 -3.14 13.01 -3.56
C LYS A 85 -3.71 12.48 -2.23
N PRO A 86 -4.43 13.33 -1.46
CA PRO A 86 -5.08 12.88 -0.25
C PRO A 86 -6.16 11.83 -0.55
N ARG A 87 -6.41 10.94 0.42
CA ARG A 87 -7.45 9.90 0.36
C ARG A 87 -7.28 8.89 -0.78
N ARG A 88 -6.08 8.73 -1.36
CA ARG A 88 -5.78 7.71 -2.38
C ARG A 88 -5.34 6.37 -1.81
N TRP A 89 -5.03 6.30 -0.52
CA TRP A 89 -4.68 5.06 0.18
C TRP A 89 -5.78 4.68 1.17
N ILE A 90 -6.45 3.55 0.90
CA ILE A 90 -7.60 3.06 1.68
C ILE A 90 -7.21 1.71 2.28
N ASN A 91 -6.98 1.70 3.59
CA ASN A 91 -6.42 0.51 4.24
C ASN A 91 -6.81 0.41 5.72
N SER A 92 -6.97 -0.84 6.20
CA SER A 92 -7.16 -1.15 7.62
C SER A 92 -5.81 -1.17 8.34
N GLY A 93 -5.38 0.00 8.82
CA GLY A 93 -4.10 0.15 9.52
C GLY A 93 -4.15 -0.26 10.99
N GLY A 94 -5.04 0.35 11.78
CA GLY A 94 -5.06 0.18 13.23
C GLY A 94 -5.45 -1.22 13.70
N LEU A 95 -6.54 -1.77 13.16
CA LEU A 95 -7.02 -3.11 13.52
C LEU A 95 -6.37 -4.22 12.67
N GLY A 96 -5.95 -3.91 11.44
CA GLY A 96 -5.33 -4.91 10.55
C GLY A 96 -6.31 -5.99 10.07
N THR A 97 -7.52 -5.59 9.65
CA THR A 97 -8.57 -6.52 9.20
C THR A 97 -8.29 -7.09 7.80
N MET A 98 -8.02 -8.40 7.71
CA MET A 98 -8.01 -9.12 6.42
C MET A 98 -9.43 -9.20 5.83
N GLY A 99 -9.56 -9.09 4.50
CA GLY A 99 -10.86 -9.04 3.82
C GLY A 99 -11.45 -7.64 3.68
N PHE A 100 -10.73 -6.61 4.14
CA PHE A 100 -11.14 -5.21 4.04
C PHE A 100 -11.04 -4.66 2.61
N GLY A 101 -10.04 -5.10 1.84
CA GLY A 101 -9.65 -4.48 0.58
C GLY A 101 -10.76 -4.45 -0.47
N LEU A 102 -11.39 -5.61 -0.72
CA LEU A 102 -12.46 -5.74 -1.73
C LEU A 102 -13.68 -4.87 -1.42
N PRO A 103 -14.37 -5.02 -0.27
CA PRO A 103 -15.54 -4.18 0.03
C PRO A 103 -15.19 -2.69 0.15
N ALA A 104 -14.00 -2.33 0.66
CA ALA A 104 -13.57 -0.94 0.70
C ALA A 104 -13.36 -0.36 -0.70
N GLY A 105 -12.69 -1.09 -1.60
CA GLY A 105 -12.50 -0.69 -2.99
C GLY A 105 -13.83 -0.55 -3.74
N MET A 106 -14.77 -1.46 -3.51
CA MET A 106 -16.13 -1.34 -4.05
C MET A 106 -16.83 -0.07 -3.56
N GLY A 107 -16.75 0.23 -2.25
CA GLY A 107 -17.33 1.45 -1.68
C GLY A 107 -16.73 2.72 -2.28
N VAL A 108 -15.40 2.76 -2.51
CA VAL A 108 -14.75 3.88 -3.18
C VAL A 108 -15.20 3.99 -4.63
N LYS A 109 -15.26 2.89 -5.38
CA LYS A 109 -15.70 2.90 -6.78
C LYS A 109 -17.16 3.32 -6.92
N PHE A 110 -18.01 2.95 -5.97
CA PHE A 110 -19.39 3.39 -5.91
C PHE A 110 -19.49 4.90 -5.63
N ALA A 111 -18.65 5.45 -4.75
CA ALA A 111 -18.60 6.88 -4.46
C ALA A 111 -17.93 7.71 -5.57
N MET A 112 -17.01 7.10 -6.33
CA MET A 112 -16.20 7.73 -7.38
C MET A 112 -16.28 6.90 -8.70
N PRO A 113 -17.42 6.91 -9.41
CA PRO A 113 -17.66 6.02 -10.55
C PRO A 113 -16.67 6.20 -11.71
N GLU A 114 -16.22 7.43 -11.95
CA GLU A 114 -15.32 7.77 -13.06
C GLU A 114 -13.83 7.57 -12.73
N GLU A 115 -13.50 7.38 -11.45
CA GLU A 115 -12.11 7.30 -11.01
C GLU A 115 -11.58 5.86 -11.08
N GLU A 116 -10.28 5.74 -11.29
CA GLU A 116 -9.61 4.45 -11.27
C GLU A 116 -9.53 3.92 -9.82
N VAL A 117 -10.04 2.72 -9.59
CA VAL A 117 -10.03 2.09 -8.26
C VAL A 117 -9.48 0.68 -8.36
N VAL A 118 -8.39 0.45 -7.63
CA VAL A 118 -7.65 -0.80 -7.64
C VAL A 118 -7.58 -1.36 -6.22
N VAL A 119 -7.79 -2.67 -6.09
CA VAL A 119 -7.66 -3.41 -4.84
C VAL A 119 -6.41 -4.27 -4.92
N VAL A 120 -5.39 -3.94 -4.13
CA VAL A 120 -4.21 -4.79 -3.95
C VAL A 120 -4.50 -5.76 -2.80
N THR A 121 -4.52 -7.04 -3.09
CA THR A 121 -4.85 -8.09 -2.11
C THR A 121 -3.83 -9.23 -2.16
N GLY A 122 -3.89 -10.10 -1.16
CA GLY A 122 -3.18 -11.37 -1.12
C GLY A 122 -4.17 -12.53 -1.12
N ASP A 123 -3.68 -13.73 -1.46
CA ASP A 123 -4.48 -14.94 -1.62
C ASP A 123 -5.26 -15.33 -0.36
N GLY A 124 -4.69 -15.14 0.83
CA GLY A 124 -5.42 -15.37 2.08
C GLY A 124 -6.45 -14.30 2.42
N SER A 125 -6.19 -13.04 2.06
CA SER A 125 -7.07 -11.93 2.45
C SER A 125 -8.30 -11.84 1.56
N ILE A 126 -8.15 -12.05 0.24
CA ILE A 126 -9.29 -12.00 -0.69
C ILE A 126 -10.34 -13.05 -0.35
N GLN A 127 -9.92 -14.23 0.11
CA GLN A 127 -10.83 -15.34 0.48
C GLN A 127 -11.76 -15.00 1.65
N MET A 128 -11.39 -14.04 2.51
CA MET A 128 -12.21 -13.64 3.65
C MET A 128 -13.56 -13.06 3.21
N ASN A 129 -13.58 -12.35 2.07
CA ASN A 129 -14.78 -11.67 1.56
C ASN A 129 -14.96 -11.83 0.04
N ILE A 130 -14.49 -12.95 -0.54
CA ILE A 130 -14.54 -13.17 -1.99
C ILE A 130 -15.98 -13.24 -2.52
N GLN A 131 -16.96 -13.57 -1.66
CA GLN A 131 -18.38 -13.56 -2.02
C GLN A 131 -18.88 -12.20 -2.52
N GLU A 132 -18.20 -11.10 -2.14
CA GLU A 132 -18.57 -9.76 -2.59
C GLU A 132 -18.34 -9.51 -4.09
N LEU A 133 -17.65 -10.43 -4.79
CA LEU A 133 -17.65 -10.43 -6.26
C LEU A 133 -19.07 -10.54 -6.83
N SER A 134 -19.97 -11.28 -6.15
CA SER A 134 -21.38 -11.34 -6.53
C SER A 134 -22.06 -9.98 -6.39
N THR A 135 -21.77 -9.26 -5.30
CA THR A 135 -22.27 -7.90 -5.06
C THR A 135 -21.72 -6.93 -6.11
N ALA A 136 -20.42 -6.99 -6.41
CA ALA A 136 -19.79 -6.16 -7.44
C ALA A 136 -20.44 -6.37 -8.81
N MET A 137 -20.73 -7.62 -9.19
CA MET A 137 -21.46 -7.94 -10.42
C MET A 137 -22.90 -7.44 -10.38
N GLN A 138 -23.62 -7.63 -9.28
CA GLN A 138 -25.03 -7.23 -9.15
C GLN A 138 -25.24 -5.71 -9.30
N TYR A 139 -24.28 -4.91 -8.83
CA TYR A 139 -24.34 -3.45 -8.84
C TYR A 139 -23.44 -2.82 -9.92
N ASP A 140 -22.93 -3.63 -10.87
CA ASP A 140 -22.06 -3.18 -11.96
C ASP A 140 -20.86 -2.32 -11.47
N ILE A 141 -20.21 -2.72 -10.37
CA ILE A 141 -19.09 -1.98 -9.76
C ILE A 141 -17.77 -2.48 -10.37
N PRO A 142 -17.13 -1.73 -11.29
CA PRO A 142 -16.00 -2.23 -12.06
C PRO A 142 -14.69 -1.95 -11.33
N VAL A 143 -14.51 -2.59 -10.17
CA VAL A 143 -13.27 -2.51 -9.38
C VAL A 143 -12.21 -3.45 -9.95
N LYS A 144 -10.94 -3.02 -10.00
CA LYS A 144 -9.83 -3.85 -10.51
C LYS A 144 -9.11 -4.52 -9.36
N ILE A 145 -9.06 -5.85 -9.35
CA ILE A 145 -8.47 -6.62 -8.25
C ILE A 145 -7.10 -7.16 -8.68
N ILE A 146 -6.05 -6.75 -7.96
CA ILE A 146 -4.67 -7.17 -8.17
C ILE A 146 -4.28 -8.11 -7.01
N ASN A 147 -4.38 -9.41 -7.25
CA ASN A 147 -4.07 -10.43 -6.26
C ASN A 147 -2.59 -10.86 -6.35
N LEU A 148 -1.79 -10.50 -5.34
CA LEU A 148 -0.41 -10.96 -5.19
C LEU A 148 -0.39 -12.35 -4.55
N ASN A 149 -0.69 -13.36 -5.36
CA ASN A 149 -0.77 -14.76 -4.93
C ASN A 149 0.64 -15.33 -4.67
N ASN A 150 0.98 -15.53 -3.41
CA ASN A 150 2.23 -16.20 -3.02
C ASN A 150 2.01 -17.57 -2.37
N ARG A 151 0.76 -18.03 -2.23
CA ARG A 151 0.32 -19.31 -1.64
C ARG A 151 0.59 -19.43 -0.13
N PHE A 152 0.72 -18.31 0.56
CA PHE A 152 0.95 -18.26 2.00
C PHE A 152 0.26 -17.05 2.64
N LEU A 153 0.03 -17.16 3.95
CA LEU A 153 -0.13 -15.99 4.81
C LEU A 153 1.25 -15.32 4.98
N GLY A 154 1.71 -14.63 3.93
CA GLY A 154 3.11 -14.23 3.76
C GLY A 154 3.71 -13.45 4.94
N MET A 155 2.92 -12.56 5.57
CA MET A 155 3.39 -11.82 6.76
C MET A 155 3.62 -12.76 7.94
N VAL A 156 2.71 -13.70 8.21
CA VAL A 156 2.87 -14.71 9.28
C VAL A 156 4.06 -15.62 8.98
N LYS A 157 4.19 -16.08 7.73
CA LYS A 157 5.32 -16.89 7.29
C LYS A 157 6.66 -16.18 7.51
N GLN A 158 6.76 -14.90 7.17
CA GLN A 158 7.98 -14.11 7.36
C GLN A 158 8.44 -14.11 8.83
N TRP A 159 7.50 -13.90 9.76
CA TRP A 159 7.82 -13.96 11.19
C TRP A 159 8.17 -15.38 11.66
N GLN A 160 7.54 -16.41 11.09
CA GLN A 160 7.89 -17.81 11.35
C GLN A 160 9.30 -18.16 10.85
N ASP A 161 9.72 -17.62 9.70
CA ASP A 161 11.08 -17.81 9.19
C ASP A 161 12.12 -17.14 10.10
N ILE A 162 11.87 -15.89 10.52
CA ILE A 162 12.82 -15.10 11.30
C ILE A 162 12.93 -15.57 12.75
N ILE A 163 11.79 -15.82 13.42
CA ILE A 163 11.76 -16.05 14.88
C ILE A 163 11.62 -17.52 15.23
N TYR A 164 10.93 -18.30 14.39
CA TYR A 164 10.55 -19.68 14.70
C TYR A 164 11.29 -20.70 13.83
N GLN A 165 12.47 -20.34 13.31
CA GLN A 165 13.36 -21.22 12.54
C GLN A 165 12.66 -21.91 11.34
N GLY A 166 11.73 -21.20 10.69
CA GLY A 166 10.99 -21.72 9.53
C GLY A 166 9.90 -22.74 9.87
N ARG A 167 9.46 -22.84 11.13
CA ARG A 167 8.32 -23.68 11.51
C ARG A 167 7.00 -23.05 11.05
N HIS A 168 6.53 -23.43 9.86
CA HIS A 168 5.29 -22.93 9.27
C HIS A 168 4.05 -23.62 9.87
N SER A 169 3.49 -23.07 10.95
CA SER A 169 2.25 -23.55 11.55
C SER A 169 1.04 -22.89 10.90
N ASN A 170 0.29 -23.65 10.09
CA ASN A 170 -0.99 -23.25 9.46
C ASN A 170 -0.95 -21.93 8.68
N SER A 171 0.19 -21.58 8.11
CA SER A 171 0.41 -20.36 7.32
C SER A 171 0.58 -20.64 5.82
N TYR A 172 0.54 -21.91 5.42
CA TYR A 172 0.56 -22.35 4.03
C TYR A 172 -0.87 -22.50 3.50
N MET A 173 -1.04 -22.27 2.21
CA MET A 173 -2.34 -22.30 1.56
C MET A 173 -2.36 -23.36 0.45
N SER A 174 -2.36 -24.64 0.84
CA SER A 174 -2.34 -25.77 -0.09
C SER A 174 -3.69 -26.06 -0.76
N SER A 175 -4.78 -25.54 -0.23
CA SER A 175 -6.15 -25.71 -0.74
C SER A 175 -6.56 -24.64 -1.76
N VAL A 176 -5.72 -23.63 -2.01
CA VAL A 176 -5.99 -22.56 -2.96
C VAL A 176 -5.40 -22.97 -4.32
N PRO A 177 -6.16 -22.87 -5.43
CA PRO A 177 -5.68 -23.27 -6.76
C PRO A 177 -4.38 -22.55 -7.20
#